data_AF-A0A2S8NS54-F1
#
_entry.id   AF-A0A2S8NS54-F1
#
_cell.length_a   1.000
_cell.length_b   1.000
_cell.length_c   1.000
_cell.angle_alpha   90.00
_cell.angle_beta   90.00
_cell.angle_gamma   90.00
#
_symmetry.space_group_name_H-M   'P 1'
#
loop_
_entity.id
_entity.type
_entity.pdbx_description
1 polymer ?
#
loop_
_entity_poly.entity_id
_entity_poly.type
_entity_poly.pdbx_seq_one_letter_code
_entity_poly.pdbx_strand_id
1 'polypeptide(L)'
;MFEINSADYIDIPEFSEEYRYQVWISPTNRKGAEGMLWLEPPYFTEQKENKTSSKHQATCFIDDMDKKPYSIALYSASGRVYLTNGSDGSNIPINSVRIFRQEV
;
A
#
# COMPACT_ATOMS: atom_id res chain seq x y z
N MET A 1 1.85 16.88 -0.24
CA MET A 1 1.25 15.97 0.77
C MET A 1 -0.24 16.00 0.53
N PHE A 2 -0.87 14.85 0.26
CA PHE A 2 -2.32 14.77 0.14
C PHE A 2 -2.86 14.36 1.51
N GLU A 3 -3.67 15.22 2.13
CA GLU A 3 -4.44 14.85 3.33
C GLU A 3 -5.64 14.03 2.87
N ILE A 4 -5.75 12.79 3.34
CA ILE A 4 -6.85 11.90 3.01
C ILE A 4 -7.71 11.80 4.26
N ASN A 5 -8.97 12.23 4.14
CA ASN A 5 -9.94 12.08 5.22
C ASN A 5 -10.39 10.62 5.29
N SER A 6 -9.71 9.83 6.13
CA SER A 6 -10.20 8.56 6.69
C SER A 6 -10.78 7.56 5.68
N ALA A 7 -10.19 7.48 4.49
CA ALA A 7 -10.53 6.45 3.53
C ALA A 7 -9.78 5.16 3.87
N ASP A 8 -10.42 4.02 3.63
CA ASP A 8 -9.82 2.68 3.78
C ASP A 8 -8.81 2.36 2.67
N TYR A 9 -8.76 3.20 1.64
CA TYR A 9 -7.90 3.05 0.47
C TYR A 9 -7.48 4.39 -0.11
N ILE A 10 -6.47 4.36 -0.96
CA ILE A 10 -6.05 5.46 -1.83
C ILE A 10 -6.02 4.96 -3.27
N ASP A 11 -6.33 5.83 -4.23
CA ASP A 11 -6.08 5.56 -5.64
C ASP A 11 -4.72 6.16 -6.02
N ILE A 12 -3.83 5.39 -6.65
CA ILE A 12 -2.60 5.93 -7.23
C ILE A 12 -2.99 6.78 -8.45
N PRO A 13 -2.67 8.08 -8.49
CA PRO A 13 -2.99 8.92 -9.64
C PRO A 13 -2.27 8.43 -10.89
N GLU A 14 -3.00 8.34 -12.01
CA GLU A 14 -2.46 7.93 -13.32
C GLU A 14 -1.75 6.56 -13.25
N PHE A 15 -2.31 5.62 -12.47
CA PHE A 15 -1.74 4.28 -12.34
C PHE A 15 -1.62 3.58 -13.71
N SER A 16 -0.39 3.38 -14.14
CA SER A 16 -0.02 2.67 -15.36
C SER A 16 1.31 1.93 -15.17
N GLU A 17 1.59 0.97 -16.06
CA GLU A 17 2.86 0.24 -16.12
C GLU A 17 4.02 1.04 -16.72
N GLU A 18 3.79 2.28 -17.18
CA GLU A 18 4.87 3.17 -17.63
C GLU A 18 5.72 3.70 -16.48
N TYR A 19 5.22 3.55 -15.24
CA TYR A 19 5.86 4.07 -14.06
C TYR A 19 6.07 2.98 -13.01
N ARG A 20 7.05 3.21 -12.13
CA ARG A 20 7.19 2.58 -10.82
C ARG A 20 6.78 3.56 -9.72
N TYR A 21 6.27 3.05 -8.60
CA TYR A 21 5.78 3.86 -7.49
C TYR A 21 6.41 3.46 -6.16
N GLN A 22 6.64 4.45 -5.30
CA GLN A 22 6.83 4.24 -3.86
C GLN A 22 5.66 4.86 -3.12
N VAL A 23 4.88 4.05 -2.43
CA VAL A 23 3.69 4.47 -1.70
C VAL A 23 3.98 4.38 -0.21
N TRP A 24 4.09 5.53 0.44
CA TRP A 24 4.31 5.67 1.88
C TRP A 24 2.98 5.99 2.55
N ILE A 25 2.58 5.21 3.56
CA ILE A 25 1.27 5.31 4.21
C ILE A 25 1.41 5.26 5.73
N SER A 26 0.65 6.12 6.42
CA SER A 26 0.46 6.06 7.87
C SER A 26 -1.01 5.81 8.24
N PRO A 27 -1.30 5.03 9.30
CA PRO A 27 -2.65 4.83 9.80
C PRO A 27 -3.14 5.99 10.68
N THR A 28 -4.46 6.21 10.72
CA THR A 28 -5.13 7.22 11.59
C THR A 28 -4.92 6.99 13.08
N ASN A 29 -4.88 5.74 13.52
CA ASN A 29 -4.68 5.39 14.93
C ASN A 29 -3.24 5.58 15.41
N ARG A 30 -2.25 5.67 14.51
CA ARG A 30 -0.81 5.80 14.81
C ARG A 30 -0.08 6.63 13.75
N LYS A 31 -0.25 7.95 13.83
CA LYS A 31 0.30 8.92 12.85
C LYS A 31 1.83 8.92 12.71
N GLY A 32 2.56 8.39 13.70
CA GLY A 32 4.02 8.29 13.68
C GLY A 32 4.55 7.00 13.04
N ALA A 33 3.68 6.02 12.79
CA ALA A 33 4.06 4.77 12.12
C ALA A 33 3.86 4.92 10.62
N GLU A 34 4.85 4.53 9.82
CA GLU A 34 4.80 4.62 8.36
C GLU A 34 5.38 3.35 7.72
N GLY A 35 4.69 2.85 6.71
CA GLY A 35 5.16 1.76 5.86
C GLY A 35 5.32 2.20 4.42
N MET A 36 6.23 1.55 3.70
CA MET A 36 6.49 1.81 2.28
C MET A 36 6.18 0.57 1.43
N LEU A 37 5.28 0.73 0.47
CA LEU A 37 5.06 -0.22 -0.62
C LEU A 37 5.83 0.23 -1.86
N TRP A 38 6.78 -0.59 -2.30
CA TRP A 38 7.50 -0.40 -3.57
C TRP A 38 6.74 -1.12 -4.68
N LEU A 39 6.49 -0.47 -5.81
CA LEU A 39 5.68 -1.02 -6.90
C LEU A 39 6.43 -0.91 -8.22
N GLU A 40 6.81 -2.04 -8.80
CA GLU A 40 7.43 -2.13 -10.13
C GLU A 40 6.52 -2.90 -11.08
N PRO A 41 6.36 -2.44 -12.33
CA PRO A 41 5.66 -3.21 -13.34
C PRO A 41 6.45 -4.49 -13.70
N PRO A 42 5.77 -5.54 -14.19
CA PRO A 42 4.33 -5.60 -14.47
C PRO A 42 3.48 -5.72 -13.19
N TYR A 43 2.30 -5.13 -13.21
CA TYR A 43 1.36 -5.20 -12.09
C TYR A 43 0.36 -6.34 -12.32
N PHE A 44 0.60 -7.49 -11.68
CA PHE A 44 -0.23 -8.68 -11.85
C PHE A 44 -1.70 -8.42 -11.54
N THR A 45 -2.59 -8.76 -12.47
CA THR A 45 -4.05 -8.62 -12.39
C THR A 45 -4.78 -9.93 -12.08
N GLU A 46 -4.11 -11.08 -12.19
CA GLU A 46 -4.71 -12.41 -12.00
C GLU A 46 -4.44 -13.01 -10.60
N GLN A 47 -5.47 -13.65 -10.02
CA GLN A 47 -5.36 -14.48 -8.80
C GLN A 47 -4.82 -15.90 -9.06
N LYS A 48 -4.31 -16.22 -10.26
CA LYS A 48 -3.95 -17.60 -10.62
C LYS A 48 -2.60 -18.01 -10.01
N GLU A 49 -2.70 -18.93 -9.05
CA GLU A 49 -1.65 -19.77 -8.46
C GLU A 49 -0.29 -19.09 -8.28
N ASN A 50 -0.21 -18.34 -7.19
CA ASN A 50 1.01 -17.78 -6.63
C ASN A 50 2.03 -18.88 -6.32
N LYS A 51 2.98 -19.14 -7.24
CA LYS A 51 4.08 -20.07 -6.99
C LYS A 51 5.48 -19.44 -6.93
N THR A 52 5.73 -18.24 -7.46
CA THR A 52 7.14 -17.78 -7.50
C THR A 52 7.43 -16.28 -7.70
N SER A 53 6.45 -15.37 -7.68
CA SER A 53 6.71 -13.92 -7.90
C SER A 53 6.11 -13.05 -6.79
N SER A 54 6.34 -13.44 -5.54
CA SER A 54 6.24 -12.53 -4.40
C SER A 54 7.37 -11.50 -4.48
N LYS A 55 7.10 -10.28 -3.97
CA LYS A 55 7.92 -9.04 -3.96
C LYS A 55 7.57 -8.15 -5.17
N HIS A 56 6.54 -7.30 -5.16
CA HIS A 56 6.40 -6.16 -4.26
C HIS A 56 4.96 -5.59 -4.17
N GLN A 57 3.91 -6.33 -4.56
CA GLN A 57 2.52 -5.81 -4.53
C GLN A 57 1.89 -5.71 -3.14
N ALA A 58 2.55 -6.29 -2.12
CA ALA A 58 2.19 -6.10 -0.73
C ALA A 58 3.43 -5.99 0.14
N THR A 59 3.33 -5.23 1.23
CA THR A 59 4.34 -5.16 2.28
C THR A 59 3.68 -5.24 3.65
N CYS A 60 4.46 -5.52 4.68
CA CYS A 60 4.04 -5.38 6.06
C CYS A 60 5.04 -4.53 6.84
N PHE A 61 4.53 -3.79 7.81
CA PHE A 61 5.33 -3.01 8.75
C PHE A 61 4.72 -3.11 10.13
N ILE A 62 5.53 -2.91 11.16
CA ILE A 62 5.09 -2.98 12.56
C ILE A 62 5.27 -1.60 13.16
N ASP A 63 4.26 -1.12 13.88
CA ASP A 63 4.48 0.01 14.78
C ASP A 63 5.20 -0.50 16.04
N ASP A 64 6.44 -0.07 16.23
CA ASP A 64 7.32 -0.49 17.32
C ASP A 64 6.73 -0.24 18.72
N MET A 65 5.81 0.73 18.85
CA MET A 65 5.18 1.07 20.14
C MET A 65 4.16 0.02 20.58
N ASP A 66 3.26 -0.39 19.69
CA ASP A 66 2.16 -1.30 20.01
C ASP A 66 2.39 -2.73 19.50
N LYS A 67 3.48 -2.95 18.76
CA LYS A 67 3.77 -4.18 18.02
C LYS A 67 2.61 -4.63 17.12
N LYS A 68 1.78 -3.67 16.68
CA LYS A 68 0.66 -3.94 15.78
C LYS A 68 1.21 -4.13 14.37
N PRO A 69 0.96 -5.28 13.73
CA PRO A 69 1.31 -5.47 12.34
C PRO A 69 0.31 -4.74 11.46
N TYR A 70 0.83 -4.11 10.41
CA TYR A 70 0.06 -3.50 9.34
C TYR A 70 0.45 -4.16 8.03
N SER A 71 -0.49 -4.28 7.10
CA SER A 71 -0.21 -4.69 5.73
C SER A 71 -0.70 -3.63 4.74
N ILE A 72 0.13 -3.35 3.75
CA ILE A 72 -0.17 -2.47 2.63
C ILE A 72 -0.26 -3.35 1.38
N ALA A 73 -1.34 -3.25 0.60
CA ALA A 73 -1.55 -4.08 -0.58
C ALA A 73 -2.10 -3.29 -1.77
N LEU A 74 -1.61 -3.59 -2.97
CA LEU A 74 -2.08 -3.06 -4.24
C LEU A 74 -3.18 -3.95 -4.83
N TYR A 75 -4.31 -3.34 -5.17
CA TYR A 75 -5.29 -3.87 -6.10
C TYR A 75 -5.02 -3.29 -7.50
N SER A 76 -4.27 -4.06 -8.28
CA SER A 76 -3.68 -3.65 -9.56
C SER A 76 -4.70 -3.27 -10.63
N ALA A 77 -5.89 -3.89 -10.65
CA ALA A 77 -6.90 -3.59 -11.65
C ALA A 77 -7.36 -2.12 -11.64
N SER A 78 -7.19 -1.41 -10.53
CA SER A 78 -7.57 0.00 -10.41
C SER A 78 -6.48 0.88 -9.78
N GLY A 79 -5.28 0.37 -9.55
CA GLY A 79 -4.23 1.12 -8.84
C GLY A 79 -4.57 1.48 -7.40
N ARG A 80 -5.50 0.75 -6.75
CA ARG A 80 -5.92 1.03 -5.37
C ARG A 80 -4.95 0.44 -4.38
N VAL A 81 -4.60 1.21 -3.36
CA VAL A 81 -3.77 0.71 -2.25
C VAL A 81 -4.56 0.75 -0.96
N TYR A 82 -4.59 -0.38 -0.26
CA TYR A 82 -5.28 -0.57 1.01
C TYR A 82 -4.27 -0.64 2.15
N LEU A 83 -4.69 -0.17 3.32
CA LEU A 83 -4.01 -0.39 4.59
C LEU A 83 -4.89 -1.28 5.46
N THR A 84 -4.34 -2.39 5.95
CA THR A 84 -5.07 -3.36 6.77
C THR A 84 -4.31 -3.67 8.05
N ASN A 85 -5.06 -4.09 9.06
CA ASN A 85 -4.51 -4.71 10.25
C ASN A 85 -3.95 -6.09 9.87
N GLY A 86 -2.66 -6.32 10.13
CA GLY A 86 -1.99 -7.57 9.78
C GLY A 86 -2.45 -8.78 10.59
N SER A 87 -3.19 -8.59 11.70
CA SER A 87 -3.69 -9.68 12.54
C SER A 87 -5.04 -10.22 12.10
N ASP A 88 -5.98 -9.35 11.74
CA ASP A 88 -7.38 -9.72 11.44
C ASP A 88 -7.81 -9.35 10.01
N GLY A 89 -6.96 -8.66 9.24
CA GLY A 89 -7.24 -8.25 7.87
C GLY A 89 -8.23 -7.11 7.72
N SER A 90 -8.68 -6.48 8.82
CA SER A 90 -9.61 -5.35 8.76
C SER A 90 -8.95 -4.13 8.13
N ASN A 91 -9.73 -3.35 7.36
CA ASN A 91 -9.26 -2.08 6.82
C ASN A 91 -8.95 -1.09 7.93
N ILE A 92 -7.89 -0.30 7.74
CA ILE A 92 -7.51 0.77 8.64
C ILE A 92 -7.56 2.08 7.87
N PRO A 93 -8.30 3.08 8.38
CA PRO A 93 -8.34 4.39 7.75
C PRO A 93 -6.96 5.02 7.69
N ILE A 94 -6.65 5.59 6.53
CA ILE A 94 -5.35 6.18 6.21
C ILE A 94 -5.30 7.63 6.69
N ASN A 95 -4.21 7.99 7.36
CA ASN A 95 -3.96 9.35 7.86
C ASN A 95 -3.22 10.21 6.85
N SER A 96 -2.15 9.68 6.26
CA SER A 96 -1.36 10.39 5.28
C SER A 96 -0.80 9.45 4.23
N VAL A 97 -0.68 9.95 3.01
CA VAL A 97 -0.02 9.25 1.90
C VAL A 97 1.03 10.13 1.23
N ARG A 98 2.14 9.51 0.81
CA ARG A 98 3.09 10.09 -0.15
C ARG A 98 3.36 9.08 -1.25
N ILE A 99 3.23 9.52 -2.49
CA ILE A 99 3.47 8.69 -3.68
C ILE A 99 4.61 9.33 -4.46
N PHE A 100 5.69 8.58 -4.65
CA PHE A 100 6.76 8.94 -5.57
C PHE A 100 6.59 8.12 -6.84
N ARG A 101 6.60 8.79 -7.99
CA ARG A 101 6.45 8.17 -9.32
C ARG A 101 7.74 8.35 -10.10
N GLN A 102 8.14 7.33 -10.85
CA GLN A 102 9.30 7.37 -11.73
C GLN A 102 9.02 6.59 -13.02
N GLU A 103 9.33 7.17 -14.18
CA GLU A 103 9.27 6.46 -15.46
C GLU A 103 10.24 5.27 -15.48
N VAL A 104 9.83 4.20 -16.16
CA VAL A 104 10.59 2.95 -16.31
C VAL A 104 11.42 2.95 -17.59
#